data_AF-A0A963X8W9-F1
#
_entry.id   AF-A0A963X8W9-F1
#
_cell.length_a   1.000
_cell.length_b   1.000
_cell.length_c   1.000
_cell.angle_alpha   90.00
_cell.angle_beta   90.00
_cell.angle_gamma   90.00
#
_symmetry.space_group_name_H-M   'P 1'
#
loop_
_entity.id
_entity.type
_entity.pdbx_description
1 polymer ?
#
loop_
_entity_poly.entity_id
_entity_poly.type
_entity_poly.pdbx_seq_one_letter_code
_entity_poly.pdbx_strand_id
1 'polypeptide(L)'
;MTLSRQDTFRSIGQILAADVLPALCRARKLPLRVTCLGAASYHDGDDAHRFDRTVPLGTRQSPEEAMDLAIQRVSHGDIHTGRDDGLNFQPRIAVIQDSEYGLVLAGEVRAGIILWRQPVASNAEARRVVT
;
A
#
# COMPACT_ATOMS: atom_id res chain seq x y z
N MET A 1 33.64 -3.49 50.59
CA MET A 1 33.64 -2.68 49.36
C MET A 1 33.10 -3.54 48.24
N THR A 2 31.83 -3.36 47.87
CA THR A 2 31.21 -4.06 46.74
C THR A 2 31.49 -3.26 45.47
N LEU A 3 32.40 -3.76 44.63
CA LEU A 3 32.70 -3.17 43.33
C LEU A 3 31.41 -3.10 42.50
N SER A 4 31.01 -1.87 42.18
CA SER A 4 29.92 -1.56 41.27
C SER A 4 30.14 -2.32 39.96
N ARG A 5 29.15 -3.14 39.60
CA ARG A 5 29.13 -3.97 38.40
C ARG A 5 29.35 -3.03 37.20
N GLN A 6 30.50 -3.16 36.55
CA GLN A 6 30.83 -2.38 35.36
C GLN A 6 29.72 -2.56 34.32
N ASP A 7 29.06 -1.46 33.96
CA ASP A 7 28.21 -1.40 32.77
C ASP A 7 29.07 -1.80 31.58
N THR A 8 28.86 -3.02 31.11
CA THR A 8 29.58 -3.57 29.97
C THR A 8 29.10 -2.85 28.72
N PHE A 9 30.02 -2.36 27.89
CA PHE A 9 29.66 -1.80 26.59
C PHE A 9 28.81 -2.80 25.82
N ARG A 10 27.56 -2.43 25.53
CA ARG A 10 26.66 -3.26 24.73
C ARG A 10 27.21 -3.32 23.31
N SER A 11 27.28 -4.53 22.76
CA SER A 11 27.69 -4.70 21.36
C SER A 11 26.71 -3.98 20.44
N ILE A 12 27.18 -3.51 19.29
CA ILE A 12 26.32 -2.88 18.27
C ILE A 12 25.17 -3.83 17.89
N GLY A 13 25.44 -5.13 17.75
CA GLY A 13 24.40 -6.13 17.47
C GLY A 13 23.30 -6.19 18.55
N GLN A 14 23.65 -6.10 19.83
CA GLN A 14 22.67 -6.05 20.92
C GLN A 14 21.86 -4.77 20.92
N ILE A 15 22.50 -3.61 20.67
CA ILE A 15 21.79 -2.32 20.57
C ILE A 15 20.84 -2.34 19.37
N LEU A 16 21.28 -2.85 18.22
CA LEU A 16 20.45 -3.00 17.03
C LEU A 16 19.25 -3.90 17.30
N ALA A 17 19.44 -5.07 17.91
CA ALA A 17 18.39 -6.05 18.14
C ALA A 17 17.40 -5.65 19.25
N ALA A 18 17.88 -5.07 20.35
CA ALA A 18 17.05 -4.77 21.52
C ALA A 18 16.39 -3.39 21.44
N ASP A 19 17.06 -2.40 20.85
CA ASP A 19 16.62 -1.01 20.93
C ASP A 19 16.17 -0.49 19.55
N VAL A 20 17.01 -0.61 18.53
CA VAL A 20 16.79 0.03 17.22
C VAL A 20 15.74 -0.70 16.37
N LEU A 21 15.91 -2.00 16.11
CA LEU A 21 14.99 -2.78 15.28
C LEU A 21 13.56 -2.78 15.85
N PRO A 22 13.34 -2.96 17.17
CA PRO A 22 11.98 -2.87 17.73
C PRO A 22 11.39 -1.47 17.60
N ALA A 23 12.19 -0.41 17.74
CA ALA A 23 11.73 0.96 17.52
C ALA A 23 11.34 1.18 16.05
N LEU A 24 12.14 0.70 15.09
CA LEU A 24 11.82 0.75 13.67
C LEU A 24 10.56 -0.06 13.33
N CYS A 25 10.41 -1.26 13.90
CA CYS A 25 9.21 -2.08 13.74
C CYS A 25 7.96 -1.37 14.28
N ARG A 26 8.06 -0.71 15.44
CA ARG A 26 6.96 0.09 16.01
C ARG A 26 6.67 1.37 15.22
N ALA A 27 7.69 1.94 14.57
CA ALA A 27 7.53 3.07 13.68
C ALA A 27 6.90 2.69 12.33
N ARG A 28 6.77 1.38 12.01
CA ARG A 28 6.00 0.94 10.85
C ARG A 28 4.53 1.31 11.06
N LYS A 29 4.03 2.17 10.19
CA LYS A 29 2.65 2.65 10.18
C LYS A 29 1.70 1.58 9.62
N LEU A 30 1.46 0.53 10.42
CA LEU A 30 0.57 -0.58 10.09
C LEU A 30 -0.84 -0.36 10.65
N PRO A 31 -1.88 -1.04 10.11
CA PRO A 31 -1.84 -1.91 8.92
C PRO A 31 -1.73 -1.11 7.62
N LEU A 32 -1.20 -1.75 6.58
CA LEU A 32 -1.23 -1.22 5.23
C LEU A 32 -2.64 -1.35 4.65
N ARG A 33 -3.10 -0.32 3.94
CA ARG A 33 -4.39 -0.25 3.27
C ARG A 33 -4.17 -0.39 1.78
N VAL A 34 -4.92 -1.30 1.18
CA VAL A 34 -4.87 -1.55 -0.26
C VAL A 34 -6.13 -0.97 -0.88
N THR A 35 -5.96 -0.08 -1.85
CA THR A 35 -7.05 0.53 -2.61
C THR A 35 -6.77 0.41 -4.11
N CYS A 36 -7.83 0.43 -4.90
CA CYS A 36 -7.75 0.50 -6.34
C CYS A 36 -8.51 1.71 -6.85
N LEU A 37 -7.83 2.54 -7.63
CA LEU A 37 -8.41 3.66 -8.36
C LEU A 37 -8.73 3.19 -9.79
N GLY A 38 -9.92 3.54 -10.26
CA GLY A 38 -10.37 3.17 -11.59
C GLY A 38 -11.54 4.02 -12.06
N ALA A 39 -11.96 3.80 -13.29
CA ALA A 39 -13.13 4.46 -13.86
C ALA A 39 -14.36 3.58 -13.62
N ALA A 40 -15.41 4.14 -13.04
CA ALA A 40 -16.70 3.49 -12.89
C ALA A 40 -17.70 4.02 -13.93
N SER A 41 -18.58 3.16 -14.43
CA SER A 41 -19.76 3.53 -15.22
C SER A 41 -20.95 2.66 -14.83
N TYR A 42 -22.17 3.16 -15.04
CA TYR A 42 -23.39 2.38 -14.84
C TYR A 42 -23.59 1.41 -16.00
N HIS A 43 -24.16 0.23 -15.72
CA HIS A 43 -24.38 -0.83 -16.70
C HIS A 43 -25.30 -0.43 -17.86
N ASP A 44 -26.23 0.50 -17.62
CA ASP A 44 -27.20 1.03 -18.59
C ASP A 44 -26.86 2.46 -19.06
N GLY A 45 -25.70 2.99 -18.65
CA GLY A 45 -25.27 4.34 -19.02
C GLY A 45 -24.44 4.35 -20.30
N ASP A 46 -24.66 5.35 -21.16
CA ASP A 46 -23.72 5.68 -22.24
C ASP A 46 -22.31 5.94 -21.66
N ASP A 47 -21.27 5.62 -22.43
CA ASP A 47 -19.84 5.74 -22.05
C ASP A 47 -19.46 7.20 -21.66
N ALA A 48 -20.35 8.16 -21.90
CA ALA A 48 -20.27 9.56 -21.51
C ALA A 48 -20.28 9.82 -19.98
N HIS A 49 -20.68 8.85 -19.15
CA HIS A 49 -20.80 9.02 -17.70
C HIS A 49 -19.75 8.27 -16.87
N ARG A 50 -18.51 8.19 -17.37
CA ARG A 50 -17.39 7.61 -16.60
C ARG A 50 -16.87 8.59 -15.57
N PHE A 51 -16.66 8.11 -14.34
CA PHE A 51 -16.10 8.90 -13.25
C PHE A 51 -15.04 8.12 -12.49
N ASP A 52 -14.08 8.82 -11.90
CA ASP A 52 -13.05 8.20 -11.08
C ASP A 52 -13.63 7.75 -9.74
N ARG A 53 -13.30 6.51 -9.35
CA ARG A 53 -13.71 5.92 -8.08
C ARG A 53 -12.54 5.18 -7.43
N THR A 54 -12.43 5.33 -6.12
CA THR A 54 -11.50 4.57 -5.29
C THR A 54 -12.25 3.46 -4.57
N VAL A 55 -11.79 2.23 -4.72
CA VAL A 55 -12.37 1.04 -4.09
C VAL A 55 -11.39 0.45 -3.07
N PRO A 56 -11.78 0.28 -1.80
CA PRO A 56 -10.94 -0.41 -0.83
C PRO A 56 -10.92 -1.92 -1.11
N LEU A 57 -9.72 -2.50 -1.18
CA LEU A 57 -9.54 -3.94 -1.39
C LEU A 57 -9.34 -4.69 -0.05
N GLY A 58 -8.78 -4.01 0.95
CA GLY A 58 -8.59 -4.55 2.30
C GLY A 58 -7.37 -3.98 3.01
N THR A 59 -6.95 -4.63 4.10
CA THR A 59 -5.77 -4.27 4.89
C THR A 59 -4.86 -5.47 5.16
N ARG A 60 -3.54 -5.22 5.29
CA ARG A 60 -2.48 -6.24 5.49
C ARG A 60 -1.36 -5.75 6.41
N GLN A 61 -0.57 -6.68 6.95
CA GLN A 61 0.50 -6.37 7.92
C GLN A 61 1.88 -6.27 7.27
N SER A 62 2.01 -6.67 6.01
CA SER A 62 3.25 -6.56 5.24
C SER A 62 3.00 -6.01 3.84
N PRO A 63 4.02 -5.35 3.24
CA PRO A 63 3.97 -4.94 1.83
C PRO A 63 3.72 -6.11 0.88
N GLU A 64 4.32 -7.26 1.13
CA GLU A 64 4.21 -8.46 0.30
C GLU A 64 2.76 -8.97 0.28
N GLU A 65 2.14 -9.14 1.46
CA GLU A 65 0.73 -9.55 1.56
C GLU A 65 -0.21 -8.51 0.93
N ALA A 66 0.12 -7.23 1.03
CA ALA A 66 -0.65 -6.15 0.43
C ALA A 66 -0.56 -6.18 -1.10
N MET A 67 0.61 -6.47 -1.66
CA MET A 67 0.81 -6.66 -3.09
C MET A 67 0.06 -7.89 -3.58
N ASP A 68 0.16 -9.03 -2.88
CA ASP A 68 -0.52 -10.26 -3.23
C ASP A 68 -2.04 -10.09 -3.24
N LEU A 69 -2.59 -9.41 -2.22
CA LEU A 69 -4.01 -9.06 -2.18
C LEU A 69 -4.42 -8.23 -3.41
N ALA A 70 -3.65 -7.19 -3.75
CA ALA A 70 -3.96 -6.35 -4.90
C ALA A 70 -3.93 -7.15 -6.20
N ILE A 71 -2.88 -7.96 -6.40
CA ILE A 71 -2.72 -8.80 -7.59
C ILE A 71 -3.89 -9.77 -7.72
N GLN A 72 -4.27 -10.44 -6.63
CA GLN A 72 -5.40 -11.37 -6.60
C GLN A 72 -6.71 -10.67 -7.00
N ARG A 73 -7.04 -9.52 -6.39
CA ARG A 73 -8.30 -8.84 -6.70
C ARG A 73 -8.35 -8.32 -8.13
N VAL A 74 -7.23 -7.79 -8.63
CA VAL A 74 -7.13 -7.27 -10.00
C VAL A 74 -7.20 -8.39 -11.04
N SER A 75 -6.48 -9.50 -10.83
CA SER A 75 -6.43 -10.61 -11.80
C SER A 75 -7.76 -11.37 -11.90
N HIS A 76 -8.47 -11.51 -10.78
CA HIS A 76 -9.77 -12.16 -10.73
C HIS A 76 -10.94 -11.23 -11.13
N GLY A 77 -10.69 -9.94 -11.34
CA GLY A 77 -11.78 -8.96 -11.54
C GLY A 77 -12.68 -8.79 -10.31
N ASP A 78 -12.22 -9.25 -9.15
CA ASP A 78 -12.94 -9.23 -7.87
C ASP A 78 -12.77 -7.85 -7.19
N ILE A 79 -13.27 -6.81 -7.86
CA ILE A 79 -13.24 -5.43 -7.34
C ILE A 79 -14.67 -4.92 -7.22
N HIS A 80 -15.24 -5.19 -6.06
CA HIS A 80 -16.59 -4.78 -5.71
C HIS A 80 -16.63 -3.28 -5.38
N THR A 81 -17.35 -2.50 -6.17
CA THR A 81 -17.52 -1.04 -5.94
C THR A 81 -18.40 -0.71 -4.73
N GLY A 82 -18.96 -1.71 -4.04
CA GLY A 82 -19.85 -1.56 -2.90
C GLY A 82 -21.19 -2.25 -3.16
N ARG A 83 -22.28 -1.73 -2.58
CA ARG A 83 -23.63 -2.31 -2.66
C ARG A 83 -24.31 -2.13 -4.04
N ASP A 84 -23.65 -1.46 -4.96
CA ASP A 84 -24.20 -1.12 -6.28
C ASP A 84 -23.58 -2.05 -7.32
N ASP A 85 -24.22 -3.21 -7.47
CA ASP A 85 -23.83 -4.28 -8.40
C ASP A 85 -24.03 -3.86 -9.87
N GLY A 86 -24.67 -2.69 -10.11
CA GLY A 86 -24.90 -2.12 -11.43
C GLY A 86 -23.75 -1.29 -11.99
N LEU A 87 -22.60 -1.25 -11.30
CA LEU A 87 -21.44 -0.49 -11.74
C LEU A 87 -20.38 -1.38 -12.40
N ASN A 88 -20.03 -1.04 -13.63
CA ASN A 88 -18.85 -1.56 -14.28
C ASN A 88 -17.63 -0.77 -13.78
N PHE A 89 -16.65 -1.44 -13.19
CA PHE A 89 -15.42 -0.82 -12.73
C PHE A 89 -14.23 -1.26 -13.59
N GLN A 90 -13.52 -0.30 -14.18
CA GLN A 90 -12.26 -0.54 -14.87
C GLN A 90 -11.09 -0.11 -13.97
N PRO A 91 -10.33 -1.07 -13.40
CA PRO A 91 -9.16 -0.78 -12.58
C PRO A 91 -8.06 -0.08 -13.39
N ARG A 92 -7.42 0.95 -12.82
CA ARG A 92 -6.34 1.71 -13.48
C ARG A 92 -5.07 1.79 -12.65
N ILE A 93 -5.21 1.98 -11.33
CA ILE A 93 -4.06 2.12 -10.42
C ILE A 93 -4.36 1.33 -9.14
N ALA A 94 -3.40 0.54 -8.68
CA ALA A 94 -3.40 -0.06 -7.35
C ALA A 94 -2.51 0.78 -6.42
N VAL A 95 -2.99 1.06 -5.21
CA VAL A 95 -2.28 1.90 -4.23
C VAL A 95 -2.22 1.17 -2.89
N ILE A 96 -1.04 1.15 -2.30
CA ILE A 96 -0.80 0.67 -0.95
C ILE A 96 -0.39 1.87 -0.10
N GLN A 97 -1.16 2.14 0.94
CA GLN A 97 -0.91 3.22 1.90
C GLN A 97 -0.65 2.65 3.28
N ASP A 98 0.05 3.40 4.11
CA ASP A 98 0.21 3.11 5.52
C ASP A 98 -1.04 3.52 6.33
N SER A 99 -1.04 3.27 7.64
CA SER A 99 -2.19 3.58 8.50
C SER A 99 -2.49 5.07 8.66
N GLU A 100 -1.53 5.94 8.35
CA GLU A 100 -1.64 7.41 8.31
C GLU A 100 -1.84 7.94 6.89
N TYR A 101 -2.18 7.09 5.92
CA TYR A 101 -2.38 7.43 4.50
C TYR A 101 -1.11 7.82 3.73
N GLY A 102 0.07 7.58 4.31
CA GLY A 102 1.34 7.73 3.59
C GLY A 102 1.43 6.74 2.44
N LEU A 103 1.83 7.19 1.25
CA LEU A 103 2.00 6.32 0.09
C LEU A 103 3.19 5.38 0.32
N VAL A 104 2.94 4.07 0.25
CA VAL A 104 3.99 3.04 0.34
C VAL A 104 4.36 2.53 -1.05
N LEU A 105 3.36 2.18 -1.86
CA LEU A 105 3.57 1.65 -3.21
C LEU A 105 2.39 2.03 -4.11
N ALA A 106 2.65 2.24 -5.40
CA ALA A 106 1.63 2.37 -6.42
C ALA A 106 2.00 1.57 -7.66
N GLY A 107 1.01 1.02 -8.34
CA GLY A 107 1.20 0.26 -9.57
C GLY A 107 0.11 0.58 -10.57
N GLU A 108 0.47 0.58 -11.84
CA GLU A 108 -0.49 0.73 -12.93
C GLU A 108 -1.14 -0.62 -13.23
N VAL A 109 -2.45 -0.63 -13.44
CA VAL A 109 -3.19 -1.83 -13.84
C VAL A 109 -3.35 -1.84 -15.36
N ARG A 110 -2.81 -2.87 -16.00
CA ARG A 110 -2.96 -3.11 -17.45
C ARG A 110 -3.31 -4.57 -17.68
N ALA A 111 -4.42 -4.82 -18.38
CA ALA A 111 -4.89 -6.16 -18.74
C ALA A 111 -4.91 -7.16 -17.55
N GLY A 112 -5.39 -6.72 -16.38
CA GLY A 112 -5.47 -7.56 -15.18
C GLY A 112 -4.13 -7.81 -14.46
N ILE A 113 -3.07 -7.10 -14.84
CA ILE A 113 -1.73 -7.19 -14.23
C ILE A 113 -1.39 -5.84 -13.60
N ILE A 114 -0.74 -5.87 -12.43
CA ILE A 114 -0.22 -4.68 -11.77
C ILE A 114 1.27 -4.51 -12.09
N LEU A 115 1.59 -3.41 -12.75
CA LEU A 115 2.97 -2.96 -12.97
C LEU A 115 3.35 -2.02 -11.83
N TRP A 116 3.90 -2.59 -10.77
CA TRP A 116 4.38 -1.83 -9.61
C TRP A 116 5.48 -0.86 -10.00
N ARG A 117 5.32 0.40 -9.59
CA ARG A 117 6.37 1.41 -9.72
C ARG A 117 7.27 1.32 -8.49
N GLN A 118 8.58 1.46 -8.70
CA GLN A 118 9.50 1.51 -7.57
C GLN A 118 9.13 2.70 -6.66
N PRO A 119 9.19 2.54 -5.33
CA PRO A 119 9.00 3.65 -4.41
C PRO A 119 9.93 4.80 -4.78
N VAL A 120 9.38 6.00 -4.89
CA VAL A 120 10.18 7.20 -5.06
C VAL A 120 10.96 7.44 -3.76
N ALA A 121 12.27 7.51 -3.85
CA ALA A 121 13.17 7.66 -2.71
C ALA A 121 13.07 9.06 -2.07
N SER A 122 12.39 10.01 -2.74
CA SER A 122 12.20 11.36 -2.23
C SER A 122 10.92 12.04 -2.78
N ASN A 123 10.47 13.09 -2.09
CA ASN A 123 9.38 13.95 -2.56
C ASN A 123 9.75 14.67 -3.89
N ALA A 124 11.04 14.93 -4.13
CA ALA A 124 11.50 15.50 -5.39
C ALA A 124 11.31 14.53 -6.56
N GLU A 125 11.53 13.23 -6.34
CA GLU A 125 11.22 12.19 -7.33
C GLU A 125 9.71 12.04 -7.52
N ALA A 126 8.92 12.07 -6.45
CA ALA A 126 7.46 12.03 -6.52
C ALA A 126 6.89 13.12 -7.44
N ARG A 127 7.41 14.35 -7.35
CA ARG A 127 6.98 15.50 -8.17
C ARG A 127 7.32 15.37 -9.66
N ARG A 128 8.25 14.49 -10.05
CA ARG A 128 8.57 14.24 -11.47
C ARG A 128 7.62 13.22 -12.11
N VAL A 129 6.92 12.44 -11.30
CA VAL A 129 5.98 11.41 -11.76
C VAL A 129 4.58 11.99 -11.97
N VAL A 130 4.23 13.03 -11.21
CA VAL A 130 2.97 13.78 -11.36
C VAL A 130 3.18 14.90 -12.37
N THR A 131 3.04 14.59 -13.66
CA THR A 131 2.91 15.57 -14.76
C THR A 131 1.60 15.40 -15.46
#